data_AF-A0A9X4NSX0-F1
#
_entry.id   AF-A0A9X4NSX0-F1
#
_cell.length_a   1.000
_cell.length_b   1.000
_cell.length_c   1.000
_cell.angle_alpha   90.00
_cell.angle_beta   90.00
_cell.angle_gamma   90.00
#
_symmetry.space_group_name_H-M   'P 1'
#
loop_
_entity.id
_entity.type
_entity.pdbx_description
1 polymer ?
#
loop_
_entity_poly.entity_id
_entity_poly.type
_entity_poly.pdbx_seq_one_letter_code
_entity_poly.pdbx_strand_id
1 'polypeptide(L)'
;MEFVQHGEIVLNVSFDATSSLRLGNDFIEFKARFGGIAREIVVPVSHVVAIYARENGQGMAFPPPSPVATPAEQQSEAPKAPAGAPDPARSQDPPDRGTLRAVPNEGAPTEAVDPLNSPPDGPSRGGGRPQLKRVK
;
A
#
# COMPACT_ATOMS: atom_id res chain seq x y z
N MET A 1 -23.19 -18.45 -1.95
CA MET A 1 -23.18 -17.34 -0.96
C MET A 1 -22.67 -17.75 0.42
N GLU A 2 -22.24 -19.01 0.64
CA GLU A 2 -21.87 -19.57 1.95
C GLU A 2 -20.76 -18.83 2.72
N PHE A 3 -19.92 -18.04 2.05
CA PHE A 3 -18.76 -17.35 2.66
C PHE A 3 -18.94 -15.83 2.76
N VAL A 4 -20.10 -15.30 2.37
CA VAL A 4 -20.41 -13.86 2.41
C VAL A 4 -21.22 -13.56 3.67
N GLN A 5 -20.79 -12.56 4.44
CA GLN A 5 -21.45 -12.13 5.67
C GLN A 5 -21.77 -10.65 5.57
N HIS A 6 -23.03 -10.27 5.80
CA HIS A 6 -23.48 -8.87 5.70
C HIS A 6 -23.17 -8.19 4.35
N GLY A 7 -23.07 -8.95 3.27
CA GLY A 7 -22.69 -8.44 1.94
C GLY A 7 -21.18 -8.28 1.72
N GLU A 8 -20.36 -8.65 2.69
CA GLU A 8 -18.90 -8.56 2.64
C GLU A 8 -18.24 -9.94 2.69
N ILE A 9 -17.01 -10.01 2.18
CA ILE A 9 -16.19 -11.22 2.26
C ILE A 9 -14.74 -10.84 2.55
N VAL A 10 -14.15 -11.52 3.52
CA VAL A 10 -12.72 -11.40 3.84
C VAL A 10 -11.96 -12.49 3.11
N LEU A 11 -10.97 -12.09 2.32
CA LEU A 11 -10.17 -13.00 1.49
C LEU A 11 -8.72 -12.98 1.99
N ASN A 12 -8.17 -14.17 2.25
CA ASN A 12 -6.74 -14.30 2.50
C ASN A 12 -6.00 -14.32 1.16
N VAL A 13 -5.18 -13.30 0.93
CA VAL A 13 -4.39 -13.12 -0.30
C VAL A 13 -2.89 -13.40 -0.09
N SER A 14 -2.53 -14.14 0.97
CA SER A 14 -1.14 -14.60 1.15
C SER A 14 -0.75 -15.63 0.09
N PHE A 15 0.56 -15.78 -0.14
CA PHE A 15 1.09 -16.76 -1.07
C PHE A 15 0.79 -18.22 -0.67
N ASP A 16 0.58 -18.48 0.63
CA ASP A 16 0.20 -19.82 1.11
C ASP A 16 -1.27 -20.16 0.86
N ALA A 17 -2.14 -19.15 0.84
CA ALA A 17 -3.58 -19.32 0.68
C ALA A 17 -4.03 -19.28 -0.79
N THR A 18 -3.20 -18.74 -1.68
CA THR A 18 -3.54 -18.45 -3.06
C THR A 18 -2.56 -19.08 -4.05
N SER A 19 -3.01 -19.27 -5.29
CA SER A 19 -2.17 -19.66 -6.41
C SER A 19 -2.44 -18.74 -7.60
N SER A 20 -1.39 -18.45 -8.36
CA SER A 20 -1.45 -17.57 -9.55
C SER A 20 -2.02 -16.18 -9.23
N LEU A 21 -1.65 -15.61 -8.07
CA LEU A 21 -2.07 -14.27 -7.66
C LEU A 21 -1.59 -13.21 -8.66
N ARG A 22 -2.52 -12.46 -9.23
CA ARG A 22 -2.29 -11.28 -10.06
C ARG A 22 -2.96 -10.09 -9.41
N LEU A 23 -2.17 -9.07 -9.12
CA LEU A 23 -2.63 -7.80 -8.60
C LEU A 23 -2.58 -6.77 -9.74
N GLY A 24 -3.67 -6.67 -10.50
CA GLY A 24 -3.82 -5.68 -11.55
C GLY A 24 -4.38 -4.36 -11.01
N ASN A 25 -4.37 -3.34 -11.87
CA ASN A 25 -4.96 -2.03 -11.53
C ASN A 25 -6.49 -2.08 -11.49
N ASP A 26 -7.10 -2.89 -12.34
CA ASP A 26 -8.57 -3.00 -12.45
C ASP A 26 -9.12 -4.24 -11.73
N PHE A 27 -8.36 -5.33 -11.75
CA PHE A 27 -8.78 -6.62 -11.22
C PHE A 27 -7.68 -7.29 -10.39
N ILE A 28 -8.12 -7.99 -9.34
CA ILE A 28 -7.32 -8.91 -8.54
C ILE A 28 -7.79 -10.32 -8.87
N GLU A 29 -6.89 -11.15 -9.37
CA GLU A 29 -7.21 -12.50 -9.85
C GLU A 29 -6.37 -13.53 -9.12
N PHE A 30 -6.99 -14.59 -8.60
CA PHE A 30 -6.26 -15.69 -7.97
C PHE A 30 -7.11 -16.96 -7.88
N LYS A 31 -6.45 -18.09 -7.63
CA LYS A 31 -7.10 -19.36 -7.28
C LYS A 31 -6.95 -19.62 -5.80
N ALA A 32 -8.04 -19.96 -5.11
CA ALA A 32 -8.05 -20.27 -3.68
C ALA A 32 -9.00 -21.43 -3.40
N ARG A 33 -8.93 -21.99 -2.19
CA ARG A 33 -9.79 -23.10 -1.76
C ARG A 33 -10.85 -22.61 -0.79
N PHE A 34 -12.11 -22.93 -1.08
CA PHE A 34 -13.26 -22.67 -0.21
C PHE A 34 -13.87 -24.00 0.18
N GLY A 35 -13.85 -24.33 1.48
CA GLY A 35 -14.28 -25.65 1.96
C GLY A 35 -13.48 -26.81 1.34
N GLY A 36 -12.20 -26.58 1.02
CA GLY A 36 -11.33 -27.56 0.35
C GLY A 36 -11.47 -27.62 -1.18
N ILE A 37 -12.49 -26.99 -1.77
CA ILE A 37 -12.72 -26.98 -3.22
C ILE A 37 -11.99 -25.79 -3.84
N ALA A 38 -11.15 -26.04 -4.84
CA ALA A 38 -10.45 -24.99 -5.58
C ALA A 38 -11.43 -24.17 -6.43
N ARG A 39 -11.32 -22.84 -6.37
CA ARG A 39 -12.13 -21.88 -7.11
C ARG A 39 -11.23 -20.77 -7.64
N GLU A 40 -11.59 -20.24 -8.79
CA GLU A 40 -10.99 -19.05 -9.38
C GLU A 40 -11.79 -17.82 -8.94
N ILE A 41 -11.08 -16.79 -8.50
CA ILE A 41 -11.62 -15.58 -7.91
C ILE A 41 -11.11 -14.39 -8.72
N VAL A 42 -12.04 -13.53 -9.12
CA VAL A 42 -11.78 -12.28 -9.84
C VAL A 42 -12.51 -11.17 -9.09
N VAL A 43 -11.77 -10.20 -8.58
CA VAL A 43 -12.31 -9.10 -7.78
C VAL A 43 -11.96 -7.77 -8.47
N PRO A 44 -12.94 -6.96 -8.88
CA PRO A 44 -12.69 -5.59 -9.30
C PRO A 44 -12.08 -4.79 -8.16
N VAL A 45 -11.05 -3.99 -8.43
CA VAL A 45 -10.38 -3.16 -7.41
C VAL A 45 -11.35 -2.14 -6.79
N SER A 46 -12.36 -1.70 -7.54
CA SER A 46 -13.42 -0.81 -7.06
C SER A 46 -14.28 -1.39 -5.92
N HIS A 47 -14.26 -2.71 -5.73
CA HIS A 47 -15.00 -3.40 -4.67
C HIS A 47 -14.14 -3.74 -3.44
N VAL A 48 -12.86 -3.36 -3.44
CA VAL A 48 -11.96 -3.62 -2.31
C VAL A 48 -12.11 -2.50 -1.29
N VAL A 49 -12.66 -2.84 -0.12
CA VAL A 49 -12.91 -1.87 0.96
C VAL A 49 -11.67 -1.59 1.79
N ALA A 50 -10.87 -2.62 2.09
CA ALA A 50 -9.68 -2.48 2.90
C ALA A 50 -8.68 -3.62 2.65
N ILE A 51 -7.43 -3.39 3.03
CA ILE A 51 -6.38 -4.41 3.11
C ILE A 51 -5.70 -4.32 4.45
N TYR A 52 -5.52 -5.46 5.11
CA TYR A 52 -4.90 -5.52 6.43
C TYR A 52 -4.17 -6.86 6.64
N ALA A 53 -3.15 -6.81 7.49
CA ALA A 53 -2.44 -7.96 7.99
C ALA A 53 -3.30 -8.71 9.03
N ARG A 54 -3.34 -10.03 8.93
CA ARG A 54 -4.15 -10.87 9.82
C ARG A 54 -3.57 -10.90 11.24
N GLU A 55 -2.27 -10.77 11.38
CA GLU A 55 -1.51 -11.01 12.62
C GLU A 55 -1.70 -9.90 13.64
N ASN A 56 -1.74 -8.65 13.18
CA ASN A 56 -1.78 -7.47 14.03
C ASN A 56 -2.89 -6.48 13.64
N GLY A 57 -3.68 -6.79 12.61
CA GLY A 57 -4.76 -5.93 12.11
C GLY A 57 -4.30 -4.65 11.43
N GLN A 58 -2.98 -4.47 11.22
CA GLN A 58 -2.46 -3.27 10.59
C GLN A 58 -2.77 -3.26 9.10
N GLY A 59 -3.19 -2.11 8.59
CA GLY A 59 -3.63 -1.98 7.22
C GLY A 59 -4.17 -0.61 6.90
N MET A 60 -4.89 -0.53 5.80
CA MET A 60 -5.55 0.68 5.35
C MET A 60 -6.89 0.37 4.70
N ALA A 61 -7.86 1.25 4.92
CA ALA A 61 -9.11 1.26 4.17
C ALA A 61 -8.95 2.11 2.91
N PHE A 62 -9.58 1.69 1.83
CA PHE A 62 -9.70 2.50 0.63
C PHE A 62 -10.87 3.48 0.80
N PRO A 63 -10.75 4.70 0.27
CA PRO A 63 -11.88 5.62 0.24
C PRO A 63 -13.02 5.00 -0.59
N PRO A 64 -14.29 5.28 -0.25
CA PRO A 64 -15.40 4.84 -1.07
C PRO A 64 -15.19 5.36 -2.50
N PRO A 65 -15.55 4.58 -3.54
CA PRO A 65 -15.43 5.03 -4.91
C PRO A 65 -16.18 6.36 -5.04
N SER A 66 -15.46 7.42 -5.43
CA SER A 66 -16.08 8.71 -5.69
C SER A 66 -17.17 8.49 -6.75
N PRO A 67 -18.42 8.92 -6.51
CA PRO A 67 -19.40 8.92 -7.55
C PRO A 67 -18.88 9.86 -8.64
N VAL A 68 -18.35 9.30 -9.72
CA VAL A 68 -18.25 10.02 -10.99
C VAL A 68 -19.65 10.55 -11.22
N ALA A 69 -19.78 11.88 -11.22
CA ALA A 69 -21.06 12.57 -11.21
C ALA A 69 -21.94 12.10 -12.37
N THR A 70 -22.82 11.13 -12.12
CA THR A 70 -24.14 11.10 -12.75
C THR A 70 -24.95 12.23 -12.11
N PRO A 71 -25.44 13.21 -12.89
CA PRO A 71 -26.33 14.22 -12.34
C PRO A 71 -27.62 13.56 -11.83
N ALA A 72 -28.06 13.98 -10.64
CA ALA A 72 -29.29 13.60 -9.92
C ALA A 72 -29.16 12.28 -9.10
N GLU A 73 -29.45 12.21 -7.80
CA GLU A 73 -30.30 13.03 -6.93
C GLU A 73 -29.70 13.15 -5.51
N GLN A 74 -29.94 14.29 -4.89
CA GLN A 74 -29.59 14.63 -3.52
C GLN A 74 -30.46 13.84 -2.53
N GLN A 75 -29.84 13.13 -1.58
CA GLN A 75 -30.49 12.82 -0.30
C GLN A 75 -29.64 13.37 0.84
N SER A 76 -30.15 14.48 1.38
CA SER A 76 -29.70 15.16 2.57
C SER A 76 -29.97 14.30 3.80
N GLU A 77 -28.94 14.02 4.60
CA GLU A 77 -29.12 13.62 5.99
C GLU A 77 -28.33 14.56 6.90
N ALA A 78 -29.07 15.44 7.57
CA ALA A 78 -28.57 16.38 8.56
C ALA A 78 -28.61 15.73 9.96
N PRO A 79 -27.53 15.75 10.76
CA PRO A 79 -27.64 15.42 12.16
C PRO A 79 -28.11 16.66 12.93
N LYS A 80 -29.30 16.56 13.53
CA LYS A 80 -29.88 17.52 14.46
C LYS A 80 -29.20 17.36 15.83
N ALA A 81 -28.37 18.32 16.24
CA ALA A 81 -27.92 18.45 17.63
C ALA A 81 -28.58 19.71 18.26
N PRO A 82 -29.23 19.60 19.43
CA PRO A 82 -29.92 20.74 20.04
C PRO A 82 -28.94 21.73 20.67
N ALA A 83 -29.28 23.02 20.53
CA ALA A 83 -28.63 24.15 21.13
C ALA A 83 -28.82 24.16 22.66
N GLY A 84 -27.72 24.34 23.39
CA GLY A 84 -27.68 24.72 24.79
C GLY A 84 -26.41 25.53 25.04
N ALA A 85 -26.52 26.85 24.96
CA ALA A 85 -25.55 27.82 25.48
C ALA A 85 -26.09 28.37 26.83
N PRO A 86 -25.33 29.11 27.68
CA PRO A 86 -24.12 29.86 27.33
C PRO A 86 -23.00 30.01 28.41
N ASP A 87 -21.84 30.50 27.92
CA ASP A 87 -20.85 31.44 28.51
C ASP A 87 -20.05 31.14 29.81
N PRO A 88 -18.96 31.87 30.12
CA PRO A 88 -17.79 32.26 29.33
C PRO A 88 -16.45 31.96 30.07
N ALA A 89 -15.32 32.09 29.37
CA ALA A 89 -14.07 32.72 29.82
C ALA A 89 -12.79 32.00 29.38
N ARG A 90 -11.94 32.83 28.76
CA ARG A 90 -10.49 32.99 28.99
C ARG A 90 -9.50 32.41 27.96
N SER A 91 -8.70 33.35 27.47
CA SER A 91 -7.33 33.24 26.92
C SER A 91 -7.26 32.81 25.44
N GLN A 92 -7.13 33.74 24.48
CA GLN A 92 -5.88 34.41 24.05
C GLN A 92 -4.72 33.44 23.82
N ASP A 93 -4.44 33.09 22.55
CA ASP A 93 -3.29 33.58 21.75
C ASP A 93 -3.25 32.87 20.37
N PRO A 94 -2.90 33.52 19.24
CA PRO A 94 -2.85 32.89 17.92
C PRO A 94 -1.63 31.96 17.76
N PRO A 95 -1.74 30.76 17.16
CA PRO A 95 -0.55 29.96 16.87
C PRO A 95 0.22 30.59 15.70
N ASP A 96 1.40 31.10 16.06
CA ASP A 96 2.51 31.52 15.23
C ASP A 96 2.72 30.58 14.03
N ARG A 97 2.53 31.09 12.82
CA ARG A 97 2.90 30.41 11.58
C ARG A 97 4.42 30.47 11.43
N GLY A 98 5.11 29.55 12.10
CA GLY A 98 6.54 29.29 11.92
C GLY A 98 6.81 28.73 10.52
N THR A 99 7.33 29.59 9.65
CA THR A 99 7.76 29.30 8.28
C THR A 99 8.92 28.29 8.25
N LEU A 100 8.79 27.21 7.48
CA LEU A 100 9.88 26.28 7.20
C LEU A 100 11.04 27.02 6.51
N ARG A 101 12.23 26.97 7.12
CA ARG A 101 13.45 27.61 6.63
C ARG A 101 14.27 26.58 5.84
N ALA A 102 14.50 26.84 4.56
CA ALA A 102 15.34 26.00 3.72
C ALA A 102 16.81 26.06 4.18
N VAL A 103 17.44 24.89 4.35
CA VAL A 103 18.88 24.76 4.52
C VAL A 103 19.56 24.86 3.15
N PRO A 104 20.56 25.74 2.95
CA PRO A 104 21.36 25.77 1.75
C PRO A 104 22.23 24.52 1.66
N ASN A 105 22.16 23.82 0.53
CA ASN A 105 23.10 22.75 0.17
C ASN A 105 24.36 23.42 -0.41
N GLU A 106 25.35 23.69 0.43
CA GLU A 106 26.68 24.14 0.00
C GLU A 106 27.61 22.94 -0.16
N GLY A 107 27.97 22.65 -1.42
CA GLY A 107 28.91 21.60 -1.77
C GLY A 107 29.00 21.40 -3.27
N ALA A 108 29.45 22.45 -3.98
CA ALA A 108 29.78 22.38 -5.40
C ALA A 108 30.94 21.38 -5.67
N PRO A 109 31.00 20.80 -6.88
CA PRO A 109 31.98 19.79 -7.24
C PRO A 109 33.35 20.43 -7.53
N THR A 110 34.41 19.90 -6.95
CA THR A 110 35.77 20.17 -7.43
C THR A 110 36.11 19.16 -8.52
N GLU A 111 36.15 19.64 -9.76
CA GLU A 111 36.90 19.01 -10.85
C GLU A 111 38.39 18.94 -10.49
N ALA A 112 38.99 17.78 -10.65
CA ALA A 112 40.41 17.63 -10.94
C ALA A 112 40.58 16.44 -11.91
N VAL A 113 40.90 16.77 -13.16
CA VAL A 113 41.38 15.87 -14.21
C VAL A 113 42.86 15.53 -13.92
N ASP A 114 43.30 14.26 -13.94
CA ASP A 114 44.12 13.57 -14.98
C ASP A 114 45.17 12.69 -14.23
N PRO A 115 45.94 11.72 -14.79
CA PRO A 115 45.77 10.75 -15.89
C PRO A 115 46.11 9.32 -15.41
N LEU A 116 45.16 8.38 -15.35
CA LEU A 116 45.50 6.95 -15.32
C LEU A 116 44.37 6.15 -15.97
N ASN A 117 44.32 6.27 -17.28
CA ASN A 117 43.69 5.33 -18.18
C ASN A 117 44.31 3.94 -17.97
N SER A 118 43.72 3.15 -17.07
CA SER A 118 43.95 1.71 -16.95
C SER A 118 42.58 1.02 -16.86
N PRO A 119 42.19 0.21 -17.86
CA PRO A 119 40.94 -0.53 -17.79
C PRO A 119 40.98 -1.54 -16.63
N PRO A 120 39.82 -1.88 -16.00
CA PRO A 120 39.79 -2.85 -14.91
C PRO A 120 40.22 -4.22 -15.45
N ASP A 121 41.23 -4.82 -14.80
CA ASP A 121 41.62 -6.21 -15.03
C ASP A 121 40.38 -7.11 -14.93
N GLY A 122 40.03 -7.75 -16.05
CA GLY A 122 38.94 -8.71 -16.12
C GLY A 122 39.18 -9.89 -15.18
N PRO A 123 38.12 -10.54 -14.66
CA PRO A 123 38.28 -11.65 -13.73
C PRO A 123 39.01 -12.82 -14.42
N SER A 124 40.15 -13.17 -13.83
CA SER A 124 40.99 -14.31 -14.21
C SER A 124 40.15 -15.59 -14.32
N ARG A 125 40.17 -16.21 -15.50
CA ARG A 125 39.44 -17.42 -15.87
C ARG A 125 40.11 -18.66 -15.24
N GLY A 126 40.00 -18.79 -13.92
CA GLY A 126 40.45 -19.97 -13.16
C GLY A 126 39.37 -21.06 -13.17
N GLY A 127 39.45 -21.98 -14.13
CA GLY A 127 38.55 -23.12 -14.23
C GLY A 127 38.72 -24.11 -13.08
N GLY A 128 37.83 -24.04 -12.08
CA GLY A 128 37.69 -25.02 -11.02
C GLY A 128 36.24 -25.09 -10.55
N ARG A 129 35.43 -25.93 -11.21
CA ARG A 129 34.03 -26.17 -10.81
C ARG A 129 33.99 -26.96 -9.48
N PRO A 130 33.28 -26.49 -8.44
CA PRO A 130 33.12 -27.25 -7.20
C PRO A 130 32.19 -28.46 -7.40
N GLN A 131 32.49 -29.58 -6.76
CA GLN A 131 31.62 -30.77 -6.68
C GLN A 131 31.30 -31.11 -5.22
N LEU A 132 30.04 -31.45 -4.97
CA LEU A 132 29.53 -31.86 -3.65
C LEU A 132 29.53 -33.40 -3.56
N LYS A 133 30.20 -33.96 -2.56
CA LYS A 133 30.14 -35.39 -2.22
C LYS A 133 29.14 -35.60 -1.07
N ARG A 134 28.11 -36.42 -1.31
CA ARG A 134 27.14 -36.83 -0.28
C ARG A 134 27.71 -37.98 0.54
N VAL A 135 27.93 -37.75 1.83
CA VAL A 135 28.30 -38.79 2.81
C VAL A 135 27.04 -39.51 3.26
N LYS A 136 27.14 -40.82 3.51
CA LYS A 136 26.06 -41.67 4.01
C LYS A 136 26.30 -42.03 5.47
#